data_AF-A0A3E0DTE1-F1
#
_entry.id   AF-A0A3E0DTE1-F1
#
_cell.length_a   1.000
_cell.length_b   1.000
_cell.length_c   1.000
_cell.angle_alpha   90.00
_cell.angle_beta   90.00
_cell.angle_gamma   90.00
#
_symmetry.space_group_name_H-M   'P 1'
#
loop_
_entity.id
_entity.type
_entity.pdbx_description
1 polymer ?
#
loop_
_entity_poly.entity_id
_entity_poly.type
_entity_poly.pdbx_seq_one_letter_code
_entity_poly.pdbx_strand_id
1 'polypeptide(L)'
;MGFEVVEFPEDMRNQVKIISLKFTPEDLDLELITRFEIGKTFEEAYESADEVNIIGFPLKKWKGLNFDDLIESKARAARAKDFLDIDQLKKNKAL
;
A
#
# COMPACT_ATOMS: atom_id res chain seq x y z
N MET A 1 -25.71 14.65 -4.04
CA MET A 1 -25.45 15.06 -2.64
C MET A 1 -24.04 15.61 -2.60
N GLY A 2 -23.91 16.92 -2.40
CA GLY A 2 -22.66 17.67 -2.54
C GLY A 2 -21.68 17.46 -1.39
N PHE A 3 -20.96 16.35 -1.43
CA PHE A 3 -19.70 16.22 -0.71
C PHE A 3 -18.59 16.58 -1.69
N GLU A 4 -18.30 17.88 -1.82
CA GLU A 4 -16.99 18.28 -2.33
C GLU A 4 -16.00 17.97 -1.22
N VAL A 5 -15.20 16.93 -1.40
CA VAL A 5 -14.04 16.69 -0.53
C VAL A 5 -13.05 17.80 -0.84
N VAL A 6 -13.12 18.90 -0.10
CA VAL A 6 -12.24 20.05 -0.28
C VAL A 6 -10.82 19.69 0.19
N GLU A 7 -10.70 18.82 1.20
CA GLU A 7 -9.43 18.44 1.79
C GLU A 7 -9.53 17.13 2.60
N PHE A 8 -8.46 16.32 2.62
CA PHE A 8 -8.34 15.18 3.54
C PHE A 8 -8.13 15.66 4.99
N PRO A 9 -8.63 14.97 6.03
CA PRO A 9 -8.37 15.30 7.44
C PRO A 9 -6.89 15.50 7.79
N GLU A 10 -6.62 16.34 8.80
CA GLU A 10 -5.26 16.71 9.21
C GLU A 10 -4.37 15.49 9.55
N ASP A 11 -4.88 14.51 10.29
CA ASP A 11 -4.15 13.29 10.62
C ASP A 11 -3.73 12.47 9.39
N MET A 12 -4.49 12.53 8.29
CA MET A 12 -4.17 11.85 7.03
C MET A 12 -3.10 12.63 6.26
N ARG A 13 -3.22 13.97 6.21
CA ARG A 13 -2.23 14.85 5.58
C ARG A 13 -0.87 14.78 6.29
N ASN A 14 -0.90 14.70 7.62
CA ASN A 14 0.28 14.52 8.47
C ASN A 14 0.78 13.07 8.51
N GLN A 15 0.20 12.17 7.69
CA GLN A 15 0.63 10.78 7.53
C GLN A 15 0.58 9.96 8.83
N VAL A 16 -0.32 10.34 9.75
CA VAL A 16 -0.50 9.68 11.05
C VAL A 16 -1.49 8.52 10.93
N LYS A 17 -2.42 8.58 9.96
CA LYS A 17 -3.48 7.58 9.74
C LYS A 17 -3.55 7.08 8.31
N ILE A 18 -3.78 5.79 8.16
CA ILE A 18 -4.11 5.10 6.89
C ILE A 18 -5.53 5.47 6.46
N ILE A 19 -5.81 5.49 5.15
CA ILE A 19 -7.17 5.67 4.62
C ILE A 19 -7.68 4.32 4.13
N SER A 20 -8.79 3.84 4.68
CA SER A 20 -9.45 2.60 4.23
C SER A 20 -10.73 2.95 3.46
N LEU A 21 -10.82 2.53 2.19
CA LEU A 21 -12.01 2.66 1.36
C LEU A 21 -12.66 1.28 1.22
N LYS A 22 -13.90 1.16 1.69
CA LYS A 22 -14.71 -0.05 1.55
C LYS A 22 -15.72 0.16 0.44
N PHE A 23 -15.61 -0.61 -0.63
CA PHE A 23 -16.61 -0.62 -1.68
C PHE A 23 -17.67 -1.68 -1.33
N THR A 24 -18.93 -1.41 -1.67
CA THR A 24 -20.05 -2.36 -1.51
C THR A 24 -20.96 -2.24 -2.74
N PRO A 25 -21.63 -3.31 -3.20
CA PRO A 25 -21.69 -4.66 -2.60
C PRO A 25 -20.50 -5.57 -2.94
N GLU A 26 -19.60 -5.13 -3.83
CA GLU A 26 -18.36 -5.84 -4.13
C GLU A 26 -17.45 -5.81 -2.91
N ASP A 27 -17.04 -6.97 -2.36
CA ASP A 27 -16.12 -7.10 -1.21
C ASP A 27 -14.68 -6.65 -1.54
N LEU A 28 -14.52 -5.38 -1.91
CA LEU A 28 -13.25 -4.75 -2.22
C LEU A 28 -12.91 -3.74 -1.12
N ASP A 29 -11.91 -4.10 -0.32
CA ASP A 29 -11.26 -3.21 0.62
C ASP A 29 -9.97 -2.65 -0.01
N LEU A 30 -9.85 -1.32 -0.05
CA LEU A 30 -8.63 -0.62 -0.46
C LEU A 30 -8.03 0.10 0.74
N GLU A 31 -6.75 -0.10 1.01
CA GLU A 31 -6.00 0.67 2.01
C GLU A 31 -4.95 1.56 1.34
N LEU A 32 -4.96 2.85 1.67
CA LEU A 32 -3.97 3.83 1.25
C LEU A 32 -3.05 4.13 2.42
N ILE A 33 -1.81 3.68 2.33
CA ILE A 33 -0.77 3.96 3.32
C ILE A 33 -0.29 5.40 3.11
N THR A 34 -0.65 6.30 4.03
CA THR A 34 -0.30 7.72 3.94
C THR A 34 1.16 8.02 4.30
N ARG A 35 1.79 7.15 5.11
CA ARG A 35 3.22 7.21 5.44
C ARG A 35 3.98 6.10 4.71
N PHE A 36 4.20 6.32 3.42
CA PHE A 36 5.01 5.42 2.61
C PHE A 36 6.37 6.06 2.33
N GLU A 37 7.43 5.49 2.90
CA GLU A 37 8.79 6.01 2.78
C GLU A 37 9.74 4.86 2.46
N ILE A 38 10.22 4.81 1.21
CA ILE A 38 11.20 3.84 0.70
C ILE A 38 12.45 4.52 0.12
N GLY A 39 12.56 5.84 0.27
CA GLY A 39 13.65 6.62 -0.30
C GLY A 39 13.63 6.74 -1.83
N LYS A 40 12.49 6.49 -2.48
CA LYS A 40 12.27 6.64 -3.93
C LYS A 40 11.20 7.70 -4.22
N THR A 41 11.24 8.28 -5.42
CA THR A 41 10.13 9.10 -5.93
C THR A 41 8.91 8.24 -6.22
N PHE A 42 7.75 8.88 -6.38
CA PHE A 42 6.54 8.18 -6.78
C PHE A 42 6.72 7.49 -8.13
N GLU A 43 7.33 8.17 -9.10
CA GLU A 43 7.60 7.65 -10.44
C GLU A 43 8.48 6.39 -10.40
N GLU A 44 9.57 6.43 -9.65
CA GLU A 44 10.48 5.28 -9.48
C GLU A 44 9.77 4.07 -8.83
N ALA A 45 8.97 4.33 -7.80
CA ALA A 45 8.16 3.30 -7.14
C ALA A 45 7.08 2.74 -8.08
N TYR A 46 6.43 3.60 -8.86
CA TYR A 46 5.38 3.21 -9.80
C TYR A 46 5.93 2.43 -10.99
N GLU A 47 7.09 2.79 -11.52
CA GLU A 47 7.75 2.07 -12.62
C GLU A 47 8.22 0.68 -12.17
N SER A 48 8.73 0.56 -10.95
CA SER A 48 9.22 -0.69 -10.38
C SER A 48 8.14 -1.57 -9.73
N ALA A 49 6.89 -1.11 -9.67
CA ALA A 49 5.78 -1.85 -9.08
C ALA A 49 5.34 -3.06 -9.93
N ASP A 50 4.91 -4.13 -9.26
CA ASP A 50 4.45 -5.37 -9.88
C ASP A 50 3.02 -5.21 -10.44
N GLU A 51 2.79 -5.64 -11.68
CA GLU A 51 1.44 -5.65 -12.27
C GLU A 51 0.71 -6.95 -11.93
N VAL A 52 -0.45 -6.84 -11.27
CA VAL A 52 -1.30 -7.99 -10.95
C VAL A 52 -2.59 -7.91 -11.76
N ASN A 53 -2.91 -9.00 -12.47
CA ASN A 53 -4.16 -9.17 -13.20
C ASN A 53 -5.14 -10.00 -12.36
N ILE A 54 -6.26 -9.39 -11.96
CA ILE A 54 -7.31 -10.09 -11.21
C ILE A 54 -8.28 -10.76 -12.21
N ILE A 55 -8.28 -12.09 -12.24
CA ILE A 55 -9.14 -12.90 -13.10
C ILE A 55 -10.57 -12.94 -12.51
N GLY A 56 -11.60 -12.81 -13.34
CA GLY A 56 -13.01 -12.93 -12.94
C GLY A 56 -13.75 -11.61 -12.70
N PHE A 57 -13.05 -10.48 -12.77
CA PHE A 57 -13.63 -9.13 -12.74
C PHE A 57 -13.36 -8.41 -14.08
N PRO A 58 -14.27 -7.53 -14.54
CA PRO A 58 -14.26 -7.03 -15.93
C PRO A 58 -12.97 -6.33 -16.38
N LEU A 59 -12.13 -5.86 -15.45
CA LEU A 59 -10.70 -5.57 -15.61
C LEU A 59 -10.29 -4.69 -14.42
N LYS A 60 -9.40 -5.17 -13.56
CA LYS A 60 -8.63 -4.29 -12.67
C LYS A 60 -7.18 -4.76 -12.65
N LYS A 61 -6.34 -4.04 -13.39
CA LYS A 61 -4.88 -4.12 -13.27
C LYS A 61 -4.47 -3.24 -12.10
N TRP A 62 -3.65 -3.78 -11.21
CA TRP A 62 -3.10 -3.03 -10.09
C TRP A 62 -1.58 -3.04 -10.16
N LYS A 63 -0.99 -1.88 -9.86
CA LYS A 63 0.43 -1.77 -9.57
C LYS A 63 0.61 -1.97 -8.07
N GLY A 64 1.02 -3.17 -7.68
CA GLY A 64 1.35 -3.53 -6.31
C GLY A 64 2.79 -3.13 -5.97
N LEU A 65 3.04 -2.83 -4.70
CA LEU A 65 4.40 -2.57 -4.26
C LEU A 65 5.27 -3.81 -4.48
N ASN A 66 6.43 -3.64 -5.11
CA ASN A 66 7.34 -4.76 -5.28
C ASN A 66 7.90 -5.23 -3.94
N PHE A 67 8.41 -6.46 -3.92
CA PHE A 67 8.87 -7.11 -2.71
C PHE A 67 9.97 -6.31 -1.98
N ASP A 68 10.95 -5.79 -2.72
CA ASP A 68 12.11 -5.14 -2.11
C ASP A 68 11.71 -3.81 -1.46
N ASP A 69 10.79 -3.08 -2.09
CA ASP A 69 10.24 -1.84 -1.54
C ASP A 69 9.35 -2.10 -0.32
N LEU A 70 8.65 -3.24 -0.27
CA LEU A 70 7.91 -3.66 0.91
C LEU A 70 8.85 -3.94 2.09
N ILE A 71 9.98 -4.62 1.85
CA ILE A 71 10.99 -4.88 2.87
C ILE A 71 11.60 -3.56 3.35
N GLU A 72 11.97 -2.66 2.44
CA GLU A 72 12.57 -1.37 2.76
C GLU A 72 11.62 -0.49 3.59
N SER A 73 10.34 -0.43 3.21
CA SER A 73 9.31 0.31 3.95
C SER A 73 9.19 -0.19 5.39
N LYS A 74 9.19 -1.51 5.59
CA LYS A 74 9.13 -2.13 6.92
C LYS A 74 10.40 -1.91 7.73
N ALA A 75 11.57 -1.97 7.09
CA ALA A 75 12.85 -1.74 7.74
C ALA A 75 12.97 -0.29 8.24
N ARG A 76 12.53 0.68 7.45
CA ARG A 76 12.50 2.11 7.81
C ARG A 76 11.49 2.44 8.89
N ALA A 77 10.31 1.80 8.86
CA ALA A 77 9.31 1.96 9.92
C ALA A 77 9.82 1.48 11.28
N ALA A 78 10.70 0.46 11.29
CA ALA A 78 11.45 -0.02 12.46
C ALA A 78 10.60 -0.32 13.71
N ARG A 79 9.30 -0.66 13.54
CA ARG A 79 8.45 -1.05 14.67
C ARG A 79 8.81 -2.49 15.06
N ALA A 80 8.67 -2.85 16.34
CA ALA A 80 9.00 -4.19 16.82
C ALA A 80 8.34 -5.33 16.01
N LYS A 81 7.10 -5.12 15.55
CA LYS A 81 6.38 -6.08 14.70
C LYS A 81 6.94 -6.19 13.27
N ASP A 82 7.51 -5.10 12.72
CA ASP A 82 7.98 -5.08 11.34
C ASP A 82 9.19 -6.01 11.14
N PHE A 83 10.01 -6.23 12.17
CA PHE A 83 11.10 -7.21 12.12
C PHE A 83 10.60 -8.63 11.91
N LEU A 84 9.51 -9.00 12.59
CA LEU A 84 8.85 -10.31 12.41
C LEU A 84 8.22 -10.42 11.03
N ASP A 85 7.57 -9.34 10.57
CA ASP A 85 6.99 -9.30 9.23
C ASP A 85 8.07 -9.47 8.14
N ILE A 86 9.23 -8.82 8.27
CA ILE A 86 10.35 -8.96 7.33
C ILE A 86 10.87 -10.40 7.29
N ASP A 87 11.06 -11.02 8.46
CA ASP A 87 11.53 -12.42 8.53
C ASP A 87 10.53 -13.37 7.86
N GLN A 88 9.24 -13.21 8.12
CA GLN A 88 8.20 -14.02 7.50
C GLN A 88 8.11 -13.80 5.98
N LEU A 89 8.20 -12.55 5.51
CA LEU A 89 8.20 -12.23 4.09
C LEU A 89 9.39 -12.86 3.36
N LYS A 90 10.58 -12.82 3.96
CA LYS A 90 11.78 -13.48 3.42
C LYS A 90 11.62 -15.00 3.33
N LYS A 91 11.01 -15.64 4.35
CA LYS A 91 10.70 -17.08 4.32
C LYS A 91 9.72 -17.43 3.21
N ASN A 92 8.67 -16.63 3.01
CA ASN A 92 7.66 -16.86 1.99
C ASN A 92 8.21 -16.71 0.56
N LYS A 93 9.22 -15.85 0.33
CA LYS A 93 9.88 -15.70 -0.99
C LYS A 93 10.86 -16.83 -1.32
N ALA A 94 11.36 -17.54 -0.30
CA ALA A 94 12.31 -18.65 -0.49
C ALA A 94 11.63 -19.99 -0.85
N LEU A 95 10.29 -20.02 -0.83
CA LEU A 95 9.44 -21.13 -1.27
C LEU A 95 8.99 -20.91 -2.72
#